data_AF-A0AA92DPI0-F1
#
_entry.id   AF-A0AA92DPI0-F1
#
_cell.length_a   1.000
_cell.length_b   1.000
_cell.length_c   1.000
_cell.angle_alpha   90.00
_cell.angle_beta   90.00
_cell.angle_gamma   90.00
#
_symmetry.space_group_name_H-M   'P 1'
#
loop_
_entity.id
_entity.type
_entity.pdbx_description
1 polymer ?
#
loop_
_entity_poly.entity_id
_entity_poly.type
_entity_poly.pdbx_seq_one_letter_code
_entity_poly.pdbx_strand_id
1 'polypeptide(L)'
;MTEERLSFQAEVSRLLDIVAHSLYSEKEVFLRELVSNASDACDRLRYAALTQPELSADDPNLKVRLIVDKEARTLTVADNGIGMNREDLVENLGTIARSGTAAFMRNLKDSAKEGDAKKDVNLIGQFGVGFYSAFMVADRVEVLTRKAGETQGWRWLSDGKGEFTISDVADLPRGTQITLHLREGDDEYLEEHRLSAIVRKYSDHIAIPILFGDGEEAKPLNSASALWMRSKNEITAEQYKEFYHHVGHAFDDPWLTLHWRAEGAIEYTNLLFVPSSKPFDLFDPKRAHRVKLYVKRVFITDSAEGLLPPYLRFLRGVVDSEDLPLNISREMLQHNPMLAKIRAGITRRVLSELGKKARDTEKAEEYAAFWENFGAVLKEGLYDDYEHRDDLLKLMRFRSTAGDGLVSLEEYLGRMKEGQEAIFTISGDDIETLKRSPQLEGFKAKGVEVLLLTDPVDEFWVPSVGSFQDKPFKSVTRGGADLGKIQGGEEKPAEEKASEGELTDLLVLLKLTLQDVVKDVRPSERLTDSAVCLVADENDMDMHLERLLKQHKQLGMDAPAAKRILEVNPAHPLIKRLAERAKASGAATSLDDAAWLLLDQARIVEGEALPDPAAFARRLASAMEKGLA
;
A
#
# COMPACT_ATOMS: atom_id res chain seq x y z
N MET A 1 14.99 -59.45 -10.98
CA MET A 1 13.81 -58.59 -11.22
C MET A 1 14.06 -57.87 -12.53
N THR A 2 13.17 -58.03 -13.51
CA THR A 2 13.24 -57.28 -14.78
C THR A 2 12.57 -55.93 -14.56
N GLU A 3 13.37 -54.87 -14.59
CA GLU A 3 12.89 -53.48 -14.58
C GLU A 3 12.59 -53.07 -16.03
N GLU A 4 11.38 -52.57 -16.27
CA GLU A 4 10.99 -51.96 -17.53
C GLU A 4 10.90 -50.46 -17.35
N ARG A 5 11.57 -49.71 -18.24
CA ARG A 5 11.52 -48.25 -18.28
C ARG A 5 10.70 -47.82 -19.49
N LEU A 6 9.54 -47.23 -19.21
CA LEU A 6 8.66 -46.63 -20.21
C LEU A 6 8.75 -45.10 -20.12
N SER A 7 8.67 -44.44 -21.28
CA SER A 7 8.60 -42.97 -21.35
C SER A 7 7.17 -42.49 -21.12
N PHE A 8 7.03 -41.30 -20.53
CA PHE A 8 5.74 -40.63 -20.44
C PHE A 8 5.18 -40.35 -21.84
N GLN A 9 3.89 -40.59 -22.03
CA GLN A 9 3.14 -40.25 -23.24
C GLN A 9 2.17 -39.10 -22.95
N ALA A 10 1.83 -38.31 -23.97
CA ALA A 10 0.89 -37.22 -23.85
C ALA A 10 -0.06 -37.18 -25.05
N GLU A 11 -1.34 -36.91 -24.79
CA GLU A 11 -2.36 -36.72 -25.81
C GLU A 11 -2.37 -35.26 -26.27
N VAL A 12 -1.87 -35.01 -27.48
CA VAL A 12 -1.62 -33.66 -28.02
C VAL A 12 -2.89 -32.83 -28.15
N SER A 13 -3.97 -33.44 -28.66
CA SER A 13 -5.29 -32.79 -28.79
C SER A 13 -5.83 -32.29 -27.45
N ARG A 14 -5.70 -33.10 -26.40
CA ARG A 14 -6.14 -32.74 -25.04
C ARG A 14 -5.26 -31.67 -24.40
N LEU A 15 -3.96 -31.67 -24.68
CA LEU A 15 -3.06 -30.60 -24.23
C LEU A 15 -3.37 -29.26 -24.89
N LEU A 16 -3.66 -29.24 -26.20
CA LEU A 16 -4.09 -28.03 -26.90
C LEU A 16 -5.39 -27.48 -26.33
N ASP A 17 -6.34 -28.37 -26.04
CA ASP A 17 -7.62 -28.00 -25.43
C ASP A 17 -7.44 -27.38 -24.04
N ILE A 18 -6.56 -27.94 -23.20
CA ILE A 18 -6.20 -27.35 -21.90
C ILE A 18 -5.53 -25.99 -22.06
N VAL A 19 -4.62 -25.84 -23.03
CA VAL A 19 -3.91 -24.57 -23.27
C VAL A 19 -4.87 -23.48 -23.75
N ALA A 20 -5.81 -23.82 -24.63
CA ALA A 20 -6.80 -22.90 -25.13
C ALA A 20 -7.86 -22.55 -24.06
N HIS A 21 -8.41 -23.53 -23.34
CA HIS A 21 -9.61 -23.28 -22.53
C HIS A 21 -9.37 -23.22 -21.01
N SER A 22 -8.23 -23.67 -20.50
CA SER A 22 -8.01 -23.83 -19.06
C SER A 22 -6.80 -23.07 -18.48
N LEU A 23 -5.86 -22.61 -19.31
CA LEU A 23 -4.66 -21.89 -18.83
C LEU A 23 -4.86 -20.38 -18.66
N TYR A 24 -5.83 -19.80 -19.36
CA TYR A 24 -6.08 -18.36 -19.36
C TYR A 24 -7.52 -18.07 -18.94
N SER A 25 -7.67 -17.07 -18.08
CA SER A 25 -8.97 -16.62 -17.57
C SER A 25 -9.72 -15.76 -18.59
N GLU A 26 -8.98 -14.99 -19.38
CA GLU A 26 -9.49 -13.95 -20.28
C GLU A 26 -9.06 -14.24 -21.73
N LYS A 27 -10.00 -14.21 -22.67
CA LYS A 27 -9.71 -14.48 -24.09
C LYS A 27 -8.75 -13.47 -24.70
N GLU A 28 -8.83 -12.19 -24.31
CA GLU A 28 -8.01 -11.09 -24.88
C GLU A 28 -6.49 -11.30 -24.74
N VAL A 29 -6.06 -12.24 -23.90
CA VAL A 29 -4.67 -12.66 -23.73
C VAL A 29 -4.04 -13.20 -25.02
N PHE A 30 -4.82 -13.73 -25.98
CA PHE A 30 -4.26 -14.22 -27.24
C PHE A 30 -3.43 -13.12 -27.94
N LEU A 31 -3.92 -11.88 -27.93
CA LEU A 31 -3.25 -10.77 -28.60
C LEU A 31 -1.96 -10.38 -27.87
N ARG A 32 -1.95 -10.43 -26.53
CA ARG A 32 -0.73 -10.24 -25.72
C ARG A 32 0.35 -11.23 -26.12
N GLU A 33 0.02 -12.51 -26.24
CA GLU A 33 0.99 -13.56 -26.57
C GLU A 33 1.52 -13.41 -28.01
N LEU A 34 0.65 -13.14 -28.99
CA LEU A 34 1.06 -12.96 -30.38
C LEU A 34 1.93 -11.71 -30.59
N VAL A 35 1.55 -10.58 -29.98
CA VAL A 35 2.36 -9.35 -30.03
C VAL A 35 3.71 -9.54 -29.33
N SER A 36 3.74 -10.28 -28.21
CA SER A 36 5.01 -10.60 -27.53
C SER A 36 5.94 -11.45 -28.40
N ASN A 37 5.40 -12.45 -29.10
CA ASN A 37 6.18 -13.29 -30.02
C ASN A 37 6.72 -12.48 -31.22
N ALA A 38 5.89 -11.59 -31.77
CA ALA A 38 6.28 -10.65 -32.82
C ALA A 38 7.40 -9.71 -32.36
N SER A 39 7.30 -9.18 -31.14
CA SER A 39 8.35 -8.35 -30.52
C SER A 39 9.66 -9.13 -30.39
N ASP A 40 9.61 -10.36 -29.85
CA ASP A 40 10.78 -11.23 -29.71
C ASP A 40 11.44 -11.53 -31.06
N ALA A 41 10.64 -11.76 -32.11
CA ALA A 41 11.15 -12.01 -33.46
C ALA A 41 11.90 -10.80 -34.04
N CYS A 42 11.38 -9.60 -33.81
CA CYS A 42 12.02 -8.35 -34.18
C CYS A 42 13.31 -8.10 -33.39
N ASP A 43 13.33 -8.35 -32.09
CA ASP A 43 14.55 -8.20 -31.26
C ASP A 43 15.63 -9.22 -31.65
N ARG A 44 15.25 -10.47 -31.98
CA ARG A 44 16.17 -11.47 -32.53
C ARG A 44 16.79 -11.02 -33.85
N LEU A 45 16.00 -10.42 -34.74
CA LEU A 45 16.52 -9.85 -35.99
C LEU A 45 17.45 -8.68 -35.72
N ARG A 46 17.08 -7.76 -34.83
CA ARG A 46 17.93 -6.63 -34.45
C ARG A 46 19.29 -7.10 -33.95
N TYR A 47 19.31 -8.14 -33.11
CA TYR A 47 20.56 -8.72 -32.62
C TYR A 47 21.37 -9.40 -33.72
N ALA A 48 20.74 -10.21 -34.58
CA ALA A 48 21.42 -10.85 -35.70
C ALA A 48 22.03 -9.82 -36.67
N ALA A 49 21.35 -8.70 -36.89
CA ALA A 49 21.80 -7.60 -37.73
C ALA A 49 23.03 -6.85 -37.18
N LEU A 50 23.37 -7.00 -35.89
CA LEU A 50 24.61 -6.44 -35.34
C LEU A 50 25.86 -7.09 -35.94
N THR A 51 25.76 -8.36 -36.37
CA THR A 51 26.85 -9.12 -36.98
C THR A 51 26.63 -9.37 -38.48
N GLN A 52 25.38 -9.34 -38.95
CA GLN A 52 25.00 -9.52 -40.35
C GLN A 52 24.01 -8.42 -40.79
N PRO A 53 24.49 -7.17 -41.03
CA PRO A 53 23.62 -6.02 -41.32
C PRO A 53 22.70 -6.21 -42.54
N GLU A 54 23.08 -7.05 -43.48
CA GLU A 54 22.30 -7.39 -44.67
C GLU A 54 20.95 -8.05 -44.35
N LEU A 55 20.80 -8.67 -43.17
CA LEU A 55 19.55 -9.34 -42.77
C LEU A 55 18.37 -8.40 -42.56
N SER A 56 18.63 -7.11 -42.26
CA SER A 56 17.60 -6.10 -42.01
C SER A 56 17.55 -4.99 -43.06
N ALA A 57 18.49 -4.98 -44.02
CA ALA A 57 18.72 -3.87 -44.93
C ALA A 57 17.52 -3.53 -45.84
N ASP A 58 16.69 -4.53 -46.17
CA ASP A 58 15.50 -4.39 -47.03
C ASP A 58 14.30 -3.73 -46.32
N ASP A 59 14.21 -3.85 -45.00
CA ASP A 59 13.17 -3.21 -44.17
C ASP A 59 13.71 -2.98 -42.74
N PRO A 60 14.49 -1.92 -42.50
CA PRO A 60 15.16 -1.71 -41.21
C PRO A 60 14.19 -1.25 -40.10
N ASN A 61 13.01 -0.76 -40.46
CA ASN A 61 12.03 -0.21 -39.52
C ASN A 61 11.14 -1.32 -38.97
N LEU A 62 11.62 -1.97 -37.91
CA LEU A 62 10.91 -3.04 -37.21
C LEU A 62 9.57 -2.57 -36.66
N LYS A 63 8.52 -3.34 -36.90
CA LYS A 63 7.12 -3.01 -36.55
C LYS A 63 6.27 -4.28 -36.42
N VAL A 64 5.20 -4.17 -35.66
CA VAL A 64 4.10 -5.15 -35.61
C VAL A 64 2.85 -4.48 -36.16
N ARG A 65 2.09 -5.17 -37.02
CA ARG A 65 0.84 -4.69 -37.61
C ARG A 65 -0.32 -5.60 -37.21
N LEU A 66 -1.44 -4.98 -36.85
CA LEU A 66 -2.73 -5.63 -36.64
C LEU A 66 -3.63 -5.25 -37.82
N ILE A 67 -3.94 -6.24 -38.66
CA ILE A 67 -4.68 -6.06 -39.90
C ILE A 67 -6.00 -6.82 -39.76
N VAL A 68 -7.12 -6.13 -39.99
CA VAL A 68 -8.46 -6.71 -39.87
C VAL A 68 -9.11 -6.81 -41.24
N ASP A 69 -9.71 -7.96 -41.53
CA ASP A 69 -10.65 -8.14 -42.63
C ASP A 69 -12.01 -8.55 -42.05
N LYS A 70 -12.96 -7.62 -42.07
CA LYS A 70 -14.32 -7.85 -41.53
C LYS A 70 -15.14 -8.78 -42.42
N GLU A 71 -14.88 -8.82 -43.72
CA GLU A 71 -15.62 -9.68 -44.65
C GLU A 71 -15.17 -11.15 -44.50
N ALA A 72 -13.86 -11.36 -44.43
CA ALA A 72 -13.27 -12.69 -44.20
C ALA A 72 -13.33 -13.12 -42.72
N ARG A 73 -13.73 -12.23 -41.81
CA ARG A 73 -13.72 -12.41 -40.35
C ARG A 73 -12.35 -12.83 -39.83
N THR A 74 -11.31 -12.11 -40.26
CA THR A 74 -9.92 -12.40 -39.87
C THR A 74 -9.23 -11.24 -39.17
N LEU A 75 -8.32 -11.61 -38.27
CA LEU A 75 -7.34 -10.73 -37.66
C LEU A 75 -5.95 -11.28 -37.96
N THR A 76 -5.11 -10.49 -38.60
CA THR A 76 -3.72 -10.83 -38.89
C THR A 76 -2.78 -10.03 -38.00
N VAL A 77 -1.90 -10.74 -37.27
CA VAL A 77 -0.77 -10.16 -36.54
C VAL A 77 0.49 -10.37 -37.39
N ALA A 78 1.06 -9.29 -37.91
CA ALA A 78 2.19 -9.34 -38.84
C ALA A 78 3.41 -8.61 -38.28
N ASP A 79 4.56 -9.29 -38.22
CA ASP A 79 5.86 -8.70 -37.89
C ASP A 79 6.82 -8.79 -39.08
N ASN A 80 7.77 -7.86 -39.13
CA ASN A 80 8.89 -7.89 -40.07
C ASN A 80 10.19 -8.33 -39.38
N GLY A 81 10.10 -9.19 -38.36
CA GLY A 81 11.21 -9.72 -37.60
C GLY A 81 11.97 -10.84 -38.31
N ILE A 82 12.62 -11.72 -37.54
CA ILE A 82 13.55 -12.72 -38.07
C ILE A 82 12.88 -13.80 -38.95
N GLY A 83 11.58 -14.06 -38.74
CA GLY A 83 10.83 -15.12 -39.43
C GLY A 83 11.27 -16.54 -39.05
N MET A 84 10.69 -17.54 -39.73
CA MET A 84 10.93 -18.96 -39.52
C MET A 84 11.15 -19.66 -40.86
N ASN A 85 11.96 -20.72 -40.85
CA ASN A 85 12.07 -21.66 -41.96
C ASN A 85 11.23 -22.92 -41.68
N ARG A 86 11.28 -23.91 -42.58
CA ARG A 86 10.48 -25.14 -42.45
C ARG A 86 10.79 -25.89 -41.15
N GLU A 87 12.06 -26.02 -40.80
CA GLU A 87 12.49 -26.69 -39.59
C GLU A 87 11.97 -25.95 -38.35
N ASP A 88 12.10 -24.61 -38.32
CA ASP A 88 11.57 -23.78 -37.23
C ASP A 88 10.05 -23.96 -37.06
N LEU A 89 9.28 -24.06 -38.15
CA LEU A 89 7.83 -24.29 -38.10
C LEU A 89 7.48 -25.64 -37.46
N VAL A 90 8.19 -26.71 -37.85
CA VAL A 90 7.98 -28.05 -37.27
C VAL A 90 8.39 -28.07 -35.80
N GLU A 91 9.54 -27.49 -35.48
CA GLU A 91 10.14 -27.59 -34.16
C GLU A 91 9.54 -26.62 -33.13
N ASN A 92 9.14 -25.42 -33.53
CA ASN A 92 8.66 -24.39 -32.61
C ASN A 92 7.14 -24.26 -32.59
N LEU A 93 6.46 -24.34 -33.75
CA LEU A 93 5.00 -24.27 -33.83
C LEU A 93 4.33 -25.66 -33.86
N GLY A 94 5.04 -26.69 -34.35
CA GLY A 94 4.54 -28.06 -34.39
C GLY A 94 4.78 -28.86 -33.12
N THR A 95 5.56 -28.33 -32.17
CA THR A 95 5.88 -29.01 -30.90
C THR A 95 5.39 -28.17 -29.71
N ILE A 96 4.49 -28.72 -28.90
CA ILE A 96 3.99 -28.06 -27.69
C ILE A 96 5.10 -28.01 -26.62
N ALA A 97 5.17 -26.89 -25.88
CA ALA A 97 6.15 -26.65 -24.82
C ALA A 97 7.61 -26.56 -25.30
N ARG A 98 7.82 -26.23 -26.59
CA ARG A 98 9.13 -25.91 -27.16
C ARG A 98 9.14 -24.45 -27.61
N SER A 99 10.12 -23.67 -27.13
CA SER A 99 10.29 -22.26 -27.50
C SER A 99 11.65 -22.04 -28.19
N GLY A 100 11.60 -21.59 -29.45
CA GLY A 100 12.78 -21.16 -30.20
C GLY A 100 13.47 -19.95 -29.55
N THR A 101 12.71 -19.07 -28.92
CA THR A 101 13.23 -17.94 -28.12
C THR A 101 14.04 -18.44 -26.91
N ALA A 102 13.55 -19.47 -26.20
CA ALA A 102 14.29 -20.08 -25.09
C ALA A 102 15.55 -20.82 -25.54
N ALA A 103 15.52 -21.46 -26.72
CA ALA A 103 16.70 -22.08 -27.31
C ALA A 103 17.75 -21.03 -27.73
N PHE A 104 17.32 -19.93 -28.34
CA PHE A 104 18.19 -18.81 -28.69
C PHE A 104 18.87 -18.19 -27.46
N MET A 105 18.12 -17.96 -26.38
CA MET A 105 18.70 -17.47 -25.11
C MET A 105 19.72 -18.44 -24.50
N ARG A 106 19.51 -19.75 -24.62
CA ARG A 106 20.50 -20.76 -24.18
C ARG A 106 21.76 -20.70 -25.03
N ASN A 107 21.62 -20.68 -26.36
CA ASN A 107 22.76 -20.56 -27.27
C ASN A 107 23.54 -19.25 -27.04
N LEU A 108 22.87 -18.14 -26.76
CA LEU A 108 23.52 -16.88 -26.37
C LEU A 108 24.29 -16.99 -25.05
N LYS A 109 23.73 -17.67 -24.04
CA LYS A 109 24.41 -17.93 -22.77
C LYS A 109 25.66 -18.80 -22.96
N ASP A 110 25.57 -19.82 -23.81
CA ASP A 110 26.63 -20.81 -24.02
C ASP A 110 27.75 -20.30 -24.95
N SER A 111 27.43 -19.35 -25.85
CA SER A 111 28.38 -18.80 -26.84
C SER A 111 29.18 -17.58 -26.33
N ALA A 112 28.84 -17.04 -25.16
CA ALA A 112 29.46 -15.82 -24.63
C ALA A 112 30.72 -16.10 -23.79
N LYS A 113 31.90 -15.75 -24.32
CA LYS A 113 33.09 -15.49 -23.49
C LYS A 113 32.91 -14.15 -22.74
N GLU A 114 33.48 -14.04 -21.54
CA GLU A 114 33.41 -12.86 -20.67
C GLU A 114 33.76 -11.55 -21.43
N GLY A 115 32.79 -10.62 -21.55
CA GLY A 115 33.01 -9.26 -22.06
C GLY A 115 31.83 -8.66 -22.85
N ASP A 116 31.17 -7.66 -22.26
CA ASP A 116 30.37 -6.55 -22.83
C ASP A 116 29.15 -6.74 -23.77
N ALA A 117 28.88 -7.89 -24.39
CA ALA A 117 27.69 -8.03 -25.26
C ALA A 117 26.39 -8.45 -24.53
N LYS A 118 26.36 -8.40 -23.19
CA LYS A 118 25.34 -9.08 -22.35
C LYS A 118 24.00 -8.34 -22.14
N LYS A 119 23.84 -7.06 -22.50
CA LYS A 119 22.81 -6.22 -21.83
C LYS A 119 21.53 -5.86 -22.59
N ASP A 120 21.42 -6.11 -23.90
CA ASP A 120 20.32 -5.51 -24.69
C ASP A 120 19.27 -6.47 -25.28
N VAL A 121 19.31 -7.77 -24.96
CA VAL A 121 18.33 -8.74 -25.50
C VAL A 121 17.47 -9.36 -24.39
N ASN A 122 16.34 -8.70 -24.10
CA ASN A 122 15.36 -9.16 -23.10
C ASN A 122 14.15 -9.82 -23.79
N LEU A 123 14.27 -11.12 -24.09
CA LEU A 123 13.17 -11.87 -24.74
C LEU A 123 12.12 -12.37 -23.74
N ILE A 124 10.85 -12.36 -24.17
CA ILE A 124 9.64 -12.54 -23.36
C ILE A 124 9.13 -13.99 -23.38
N GLY A 125 9.15 -14.68 -24.51
CA GLY A 125 8.50 -15.97 -24.75
C GLY A 125 9.34 -17.20 -24.33
N GLN A 126 9.11 -17.75 -23.13
CA GLN A 126 9.95 -18.85 -22.61
C GLN A 126 9.27 -20.23 -22.56
N PHE A 127 7.93 -20.29 -22.49
CA PHE A 127 7.20 -21.54 -22.23
C PHE A 127 6.89 -22.39 -23.46
N GLY A 128 6.80 -21.79 -24.66
CA GLY A 128 6.46 -22.52 -25.89
C GLY A 128 5.00 -22.99 -25.97
N VAL A 129 4.08 -22.28 -25.29
CA VAL A 129 2.63 -22.54 -25.33
C VAL A 129 1.79 -21.32 -25.73
N GLY A 130 2.33 -20.11 -25.63
CA GLY A 130 1.59 -18.86 -25.84
C GLY A 130 0.98 -18.73 -27.24
N PHE A 131 1.61 -19.28 -28.29
CA PHE A 131 1.05 -19.28 -29.64
C PHE A 131 -0.34 -19.94 -29.72
N TYR A 132 -0.55 -21.04 -28.98
CA TYR A 132 -1.81 -21.78 -29.04
C TYR A 132 -2.99 -21.06 -28.36
N SER A 133 -2.74 -19.98 -27.61
CA SER A 133 -3.81 -19.07 -27.14
C SER A 133 -4.59 -18.46 -28.30
N ALA A 134 -4.04 -18.43 -29.53
CA ALA A 134 -4.75 -18.08 -30.75
C ALA A 134 -6.06 -18.89 -30.94
N PHE A 135 -6.08 -20.16 -30.54
CA PHE A 135 -7.25 -21.04 -30.67
C PHE A 135 -8.34 -20.78 -29.60
N MET A 136 -8.14 -19.80 -28.71
CA MET A 136 -9.19 -19.30 -27.82
C MET A 136 -10.29 -18.54 -28.58
N VAL A 137 -9.90 -17.88 -29.67
CA VAL A 137 -10.74 -16.98 -30.47
C VAL A 137 -10.84 -17.39 -31.94
N ALA A 138 -10.01 -18.33 -32.40
CA ALA A 138 -9.96 -18.78 -33.79
C ALA A 138 -10.29 -20.27 -33.95
N ASP A 139 -10.98 -20.60 -35.04
CA ASP A 139 -11.20 -21.99 -35.48
C ASP A 139 -10.09 -22.50 -36.39
N ARG A 140 -9.34 -21.58 -37.00
CA ARG A 140 -8.22 -21.89 -37.89
C ARG A 140 -7.17 -20.81 -37.79
N VAL A 141 -5.92 -21.22 -37.72
CA VAL A 141 -4.76 -20.32 -37.69
C VAL A 141 -3.89 -20.63 -38.90
N GLU A 142 -3.59 -19.59 -39.67
CA GLU A 142 -2.67 -19.63 -40.79
C GLU A 142 -1.42 -18.80 -40.44
N VAL A 143 -0.24 -19.34 -40.72
CA VAL A 143 1.04 -18.64 -40.52
C VAL A 143 1.78 -18.62 -41.84
N LEU A 144 2.04 -17.43 -42.36
CA LEU A 144 2.92 -17.19 -43.51
C LEU A 144 4.23 -16.63 -42.99
N THR A 145 5.36 -17.20 -43.39
CA THR A 145 6.65 -16.74 -42.85
C THR A 145 7.79 -16.94 -43.84
N ARG A 146 8.75 -16.02 -43.80
CA ARG A 146 10.04 -16.12 -44.49
C ARG A 146 11.15 -15.68 -43.55
N LYS A 147 12.14 -16.55 -43.36
CA LYS A 147 13.30 -16.26 -42.52
C LYS A 147 14.22 -15.24 -43.16
N ALA A 148 14.77 -14.33 -42.37
CA ALA A 148 15.79 -13.39 -42.84
C ALA A 148 17.02 -14.17 -43.37
N GLY A 149 17.55 -13.73 -44.53
CA GLY A 149 18.64 -14.42 -45.22
C GLY A 149 18.19 -15.60 -46.11
N GLU A 150 16.92 -15.98 -46.09
CA GLU A 150 16.35 -17.01 -46.96
C GLU A 150 15.34 -16.40 -47.95
N THR A 151 15.22 -16.99 -49.14
CA THR A 151 14.25 -16.58 -50.17
C THR A 151 12.96 -17.41 -50.13
N GLN A 152 13.02 -18.63 -49.60
CA GLN A 152 11.89 -19.55 -49.55
C GLN A 152 10.92 -19.14 -48.44
N GLY A 153 9.66 -18.91 -48.82
CA GLY A 153 8.56 -18.70 -47.89
C GLY A 153 7.82 -20.00 -47.59
N TRP A 154 7.18 -20.04 -46.43
CA TRP A 154 6.43 -21.20 -45.94
C TRP A 154 5.06 -20.78 -45.41
N ARG A 155 4.08 -21.66 -45.63
CA ARG A 155 2.75 -21.59 -45.03
C ARG A 155 2.56 -22.74 -44.08
N TRP A 156 2.13 -22.43 -42.87
CA TRP A 156 1.66 -23.38 -41.86
C TRP A 156 0.17 -23.17 -41.60
N LEU A 157 -0.61 -24.24 -41.51
CA LEU A 157 -2.05 -24.18 -41.30
C LEU A 157 -2.50 -25.25 -40.30
N SER A 158 -3.32 -24.87 -39.32
CA SER A 158 -3.92 -25.79 -38.36
C SER A 158 -5.29 -25.30 -37.88
N ASP A 159 -6.15 -26.24 -37.47
CA ASP A 159 -7.41 -26.01 -36.77
C ASP A 159 -7.31 -26.25 -35.25
N GLY A 160 -6.10 -26.52 -34.73
CA GLY A 160 -5.86 -26.77 -33.31
C GLY A 160 -6.30 -28.14 -32.82
N LYS A 161 -6.71 -29.06 -33.71
CA LYS A 161 -7.23 -30.39 -33.33
C LYS A 161 -6.21 -31.52 -33.36
N GLY A 162 -4.92 -31.18 -33.48
CA GLY A 162 -3.80 -32.11 -33.34
C GLY A 162 -2.95 -32.31 -34.59
N GLU A 163 -3.34 -31.73 -35.73
CA GLU A 163 -2.58 -31.79 -36.99
C GLU A 163 -2.31 -30.40 -37.57
N PHE A 164 -1.28 -30.30 -38.40
CA PHE A 164 -0.97 -29.09 -39.17
C PHE A 164 -0.34 -29.46 -40.52
N THR A 165 -0.44 -28.57 -41.49
CA THR A 165 0.17 -28.74 -42.82
C THR A 165 1.21 -27.66 -43.07
N ILE A 166 2.29 -28.01 -43.77
CA ILE A 166 3.30 -27.05 -44.26
C ILE A 166 3.38 -27.12 -45.78
N SER A 167 3.36 -25.96 -46.46
CA SER A 167 3.52 -25.86 -47.91
C SER A 167 4.42 -24.68 -48.31
N ASP A 168 5.06 -24.78 -49.46
CA ASP A 168 5.88 -23.71 -50.04
C ASP A 168 5.02 -22.51 -50.46
N VAL A 169 5.54 -21.30 -50.25
CA VAL A 169 4.96 -20.05 -50.76
C VAL A 169 6.07 -19.17 -51.32
N ALA A 170 5.91 -18.72 -52.56
CA ALA A 170 6.83 -17.79 -53.20
C ALA A 170 6.54 -16.34 -52.77
N ASP A 171 7.55 -15.47 -52.90
CA ASP A 171 7.41 -14.02 -52.83
C ASP A 171 6.82 -13.45 -51.52
N LEU A 172 7.04 -14.12 -50.39
CA LEU A 172 6.68 -13.58 -49.07
C LEU A 172 7.66 -12.51 -48.60
N PRO A 173 7.19 -11.45 -47.91
CA PRO A 173 8.07 -10.53 -47.20
C PRO A 173 8.76 -11.21 -46.01
N ARG A 174 9.85 -10.61 -45.52
CA ARG A 174 10.56 -11.07 -44.31
C ARG A 174 9.65 -11.02 -43.09
N GLY A 175 9.77 -11.99 -42.19
CA GLY A 175 9.06 -12.02 -40.91
C GLY A 175 7.93 -13.05 -40.90
N THR A 176 6.86 -12.74 -40.18
CA THR A 176 5.73 -13.67 -39.97
C THR A 176 4.40 -12.93 -40.02
N GLN A 177 3.40 -13.54 -40.66
CA GLN A 177 2.01 -13.12 -40.62
C GLN A 177 1.17 -14.26 -40.03
N ILE A 178 0.52 -14.01 -38.90
CA ILE A 178 -0.35 -14.96 -38.22
C ILE A 178 -1.79 -14.49 -38.42
N THR A 179 -2.52 -15.18 -39.30
CA THR A 179 -3.93 -14.91 -39.61
C THR A 179 -4.83 -15.81 -38.79
N LEU A 180 -5.65 -15.20 -37.95
CA LEU A 180 -6.67 -15.83 -37.12
C LEU A 180 -8.00 -15.79 -37.86
N HIS A 181 -8.58 -16.95 -38.17
CA HIS A 181 -9.96 -17.05 -38.62
C HIS A 181 -10.86 -17.13 -37.40
N LEU A 182 -11.49 -16.00 -37.04
CA LEU A 182 -12.20 -15.85 -35.79
C LEU A 182 -13.47 -16.72 -35.75
N ARG A 183 -13.76 -17.27 -34.56
CA ARG A 183 -15.00 -18.00 -34.29
C ARG A 183 -16.21 -17.08 -34.39
N GLU A 184 -17.38 -17.69 -34.55
CA GLU A 184 -18.64 -16.96 -34.35
C GLU A 184 -18.75 -16.48 -32.90
N GLY A 185 -19.04 -15.19 -32.70
CA GLY A 185 -19.18 -14.56 -31.39
C GLY A 185 -17.94 -13.79 -30.88
N ASP A 186 -16.79 -13.91 -31.54
CA ASP A 186 -15.54 -13.21 -31.15
C ASP A 186 -15.26 -11.98 -32.05
N ASP A 187 -16.31 -11.41 -32.67
CA ASP A 187 -16.21 -10.27 -33.62
C ASP A 187 -15.73 -8.97 -32.97
N GLU A 188 -15.76 -8.87 -31.63
CA GLU A 188 -15.20 -7.73 -30.91
C GLU A 188 -13.71 -7.49 -31.24
N TYR A 189 -12.98 -8.54 -31.61
CA TYR A 189 -11.56 -8.45 -31.99
C TYR A 189 -11.34 -8.00 -33.44
N LEU A 190 -12.41 -7.69 -34.18
CA LEU A 190 -12.35 -7.02 -35.49
C LEU A 190 -12.49 -5.49 -35.35
N GLU A 191 -12.67 -4.96 -34.13
CA GLU A 191 -12.87 -3.54 -33.91
C GLU A 191 -11.59 -2.83 -33.44
N GLU A 192 -11.23 -1.73 -34.11
CA GLU A 192 -10.02 -0.92 -33.82
C GLU A 192 -9.96 -0.51 -32.34
N HIS A 193 -11.07 -0.02 -31.78
CA HIS A 193 -11.12 0.45 -30.40
C HIS A 193 -10.83 -0.66 -29.39
N ARG A 194 -11.27 -1.90 -29.67
CA ARG A 194 -11.07 -3.05 -28.79
C ARG A 194 -9.62 -3.52 -28.84
N LEU A 195 -9.06 -3.66 -30.04
CA LEU A 195 -7.64 -3.99 -30.23
C LEU A 195 -6.73 -2.92 -29.61
N SER A 196 -7.06 -1.64 -29.79
CA SER A 196 -6.35 -0.52 -29.18
C SER A 196 -6.36 -0.60 -27.65
N ALA A 197 -7.51 -0.89 -27.04
CA ALA A 197 -7.61 -1.06 -25.59
C ALA A 197 -6.75 -2.22 -25.07
N ILE A 198 -6.73 -3.36 -25.78
CA ILE A 198 -5.93 -4.53 -25.41
C ILE A 198 -4.44 -4.23 -25.56
N VAL A 199 -4.01 -3.61 -26.67
CA VAL A 199 -2.61 -3.20 -26.87
C VAL A 199 -2.17 -2.21 -25.79
N ARG A 200 -2.98 -1.20 -25.47
CA ARG A 200 -2.66 -0.25 -24.39
C ARG A 200 -2.61 -0.90 -23.01
N LYS A 201 -3.40 -1.95 -22.77
CA LYS A 201 -3.39 -2.68 -21.50
C LYS A 201 -2.12 -3.52 -21.34
N TYR A 202 -1.72 -4.26 -22.37
CA TYR A 202 -0.70 -5.30 -22.25
C TYR A 202 0.66 -4.96 -22.87
N SER A 203 0.68 -4.08 -23.87
CA SER A 203 1.79 -3.92 -24.80
C SER A 203 2.14 -2.46 -25.09
N ASP A 204 1.62 -1.50 -24.31
CA ASP A 204 1.82 -0.07 -24.58
C ASP A 204 3.30 0.35 -24.60
N HIS A 205 4.10 -0.31 -23.76
CA HIS A 205 5.50 0.03 -23.54
C HIS A 205 6.48 -0.94 -24.24
N ILE A 206 5.98 -1.80 -25.12
CA ILE A 206 6.84 -2.57 -26.04
C ILE A 206 7.58 -1.57 -26.95
N ALA A 207 8.90 -1.74 -27.09
CA ALA A 207 9.76 -0.78 -27.78
C ALA A 207 9.51 -0.71 -29.31
N ILE A 208 8.86 -1.74 -29.86
CA ILE A 208 8.52 -1.82 -31.27
C ILE A 208 7.14 -1.18 -31.50
N PRO A 209 6.98 -0.32 -32.52
CA PRO A 209 5.68 0.22 -32.88
C PRO A 209 4.68 -0.89 -33.22
N ILE A 210 3.50 -0.83 -32.61
CA ILE A 210 2.35 -1.68 -32.88
C ILE A 210 1.35 -0.82 -33.64
N LEU A 211 1.08 -1.17 -34.89
CA LEU A 211 0.27 -0.39 -35.81
C LEU A 211 -1.06 -1.10 -36.10
N PHE A 212 -2.14 -0.34 -36.26
CA PHE A 212 -3.42 -0.82 -36.79
C PHE A 212 -3.53 -0.46 -38.27
N GLY A 213 -3.84 -1.45 -39.11
CA GLY A 213 -3.88 -1.31 -40.57
C GLY A 213 -2.57 -1.68 -41.26
N ASP A 214 -2.56 -1.51 -42.58
CA ASP A 214 -1.40 -1.78 -43.44
C ASP A 214 -1.04 -0.55 -44.30
N GLY A 215 0.19 -0.51 -44.80
CA GLY A 215 0.70 0.59 -45.62
C GLY A 215 0.93 1.89 -44.85
N GLU A 216 0.91 3.02 -45.57
CA GLU A 216 1.20 4.36 -45.03
C GLU A 216 0.09 4.91 -44.13
N GLU A 217 -1.13 4.35 -44.19
CA GLU A 217 -2.27 4.77 -43.37
C GLU A 217 -2.31 4.09 -41.99
N ALA A 218 -1.34 3.22 -41.69
CA ALA A 218 -1.30 2.46 -40.46
C ALA A 218 -1.10 3.39 -39.24
N LYS A 219 -1.94 3.22 -38.21
CA LYS A 219 -1.97 4.08 -37.02
C LYS A 219 -1.28 3.43 -35.82
N PRO A 220 -0.41 4.14 -35.07
CA PRO A 220 0.19 3.58 -33.86
C PRO A 220 -0.86 3.35 -32.77
N LEU A 221 -0.83 2.17 -32.17
CA LEU A 221 -1.68 1.77 -31.05
C LEU A 221 -0.99 1.93 -29.69
N ASN A 222 0.34 1.82 -29.64
CA ASN A 222 1.14 1.91 -28.43
C ASN A 222 1.97 3.20 -28.38
N SER A 223 2.32 3.64 -27.16
CA SER A 223 3.20 4.78 -26.93
C SER A 223 4.67 4.51 -27.24
N ALA A 224 5.09 3.23 -27.22
CA ALA A 224 6.45 2.76 -27.44
C ALA A 224 7.51 3.41 -26.52
N SER A 225 7.09 3.97 -25.38
CA SER A 225 7.96 4.65 -24.43
C SER A 225 7.85 4.03 -23.04
N ALA A 226 8.80 3.16 -22.69
CA ALA A 226 9.00 2.72 -21.32
C ALA A 226 9.78 3.81 -20.57
N LEU A 227 9.08 4.83 -20.05
CA LEU A 227 9.72 6.00 -19.42
C LEU A 227 10.70 5.59 -18.32
N TRP A 228 10.37 4.56 -17.54
CA TRP A 228 11.21 4.01 -16.47
C TRP A 228 12.49 3.34 -16.96
N MET A 229 12.61 3.01 -18.25
CA MET A 229 13.84 2.43 -18.81
C MET A 229 14.82 3.49 -19.31
N ARG A 230 14.40 4.77 -19.39
CA ARG A 230 15.25 5.87 -19.83
C ARG A 230 16.13 6.37 -18.68
N SER A 231 17.28 6.93 -19.02
CA SER A 231 18.15 7.55 -18.03
C SER A 231 17.42 8.72 -17.35
N LYS A 232 17.53 8.84 -16.02
CA LYS A 232 16.86 9.90 -15.25
C LYS A 232 17.17 11.30 -15.77
N ASN A 233 18.38 11.51 -16.29
CA ASN A 233 18.85 12.81 -16.77
C ASN A 233 18.22 13.20 -18.12
N GLU A 234 17.59 12.24 -18.82
CA GLU A 234 16.91 12.47 -20.09
C GLU A 234 15.40 12.67 -19.92
N ILE A 235 14.88 12.52 -18.70
CA ILE A 235 13.46 12.60 -18.39
C ILE A 235 13.16 13.93 -17.71
N THR A 236 12.27 14.72 -18.31
CA THR A 236 11.85 15.99 -17.73
C THR A 236 10.83 15.78 -16.61
N ALA A 237 10.67 16.78 -15.74
CA ALA A 237 9.62 16.75 -14.70
C ALA A 237 8.21 16.62 -15.30
N GLU A 238 7.95 17.26 -16.44
CA GLU A 238 6.68 17.16 -17.14
C GLU A 238 6.42 15.74 -17.66
N GLN A 239 7.43 15.07 -18.20
CA GLN A 239 7.31 13.67 -18.64
C GLN A 239 6.99 12.73 -17.48
N TYR A 240 7.58 12.94 -16.29
CA TYR A 240 7.20 12.17 -15.10
C TYR A 240 5.75 12.45 -14.68
N LYS A 241 5.31 13.70 -14.74
CA LYS A 241 3.95 14.12 -14.38
C LYS A 241 2.91 13.54 -15.33
N GLU A 242 3.12 13.66 -16.63
CA GLU A 242 2.27 13.04 -17.66
C GLU A 242 2.17 11.52 -17.46
N PHE A 243 3.30 10.87 -17.20
CA PHE A 243 3.33 9.44 -16.91
C PHE A 243 2.56 9.09 -15.64
N TYR A 244 2.70 9.87 -14.56
CA TYR A 244 1.95 9.69 -13.32
C TYR A 244 0.43 9.78 -13.53
N HIS A 245 -0.03 10.82 -14.25
CA HIS A 245 -1.45 11.00 -14.59
C HIS A 245 -1.98 9.82 -15.41
N HIS A 246 -1.19 9.37 -16.39
CA HIS A 246 -1.57 8.25 -17.26
C HIS A 246 -1.62 6.92 -16.52
N VAL A 247 -0.56 6.56 -15.80
CA VAL A 247 -0.43 5.24 -15.15
C VAL A 247 -1.31 5.09 -13.91
N GLY A 248 -1.49 6.18 -13.16
CA GLY A 248 -2.23 6.21 -11.91
C GLY A 248 -3.71 6.60 -12.04
N HIS A 249 -4.14 7.04 -13.23
CA HIS A 249 -5.41 7.75 -13.44
C HIS A 249 -5.58 8.88 -12.42
N ALA A 250 -4.48 9.60 -12.18
CA ALA A 250 -4.37 10.61 -11.16
C ALA A 250 -4.69 11.99 -11.74
N PHE A 251 -5.40 12.81 -10.97
CA PHE A 251 -5.75 14.19 -11.32
C PHE A 251 -4.88 15.21 -10.56
N ASP A 252 -4.19 14.77 -9.52
CA ASP A 252 -3.25 15.55 -8.73
C ASP A 252 -1.83 15.45 -9.30
N ASP A 253 -0.86 16.10 -8.66
CA ASP A 253 0.56 16.01 -9.06
C ASP A 253 1.34 15.05 -8.13
N PRO A 254 2.47 14.47 -8.57
CA PRO A 254 3.27 13.63 -7.71
C PRO A 254 3.99 14.48 -6.64
N TRP A 255 3.75 14.21 -5.36
CA TRP A 255 4.49 14.83 -4.25
C TRP A 255 5.95 14.33 -4.21
N LEU A 256 6.16 13.04 -4.50
CA LEU A 256 7.49 12.45 -4.59
C LEU A 256 7.55 11.49 -5.78
N THR A 257 8.59 11.65 -6.59
CA THR A 257 8.95 10.73 -7.68
C THR A 257 10.15 9.88 -7.25
N LEU A 258 9.98 8.57 -7.31
CA LEU A 258 10.99 7.58 -6.95
C LEU A 258 11.32 6.75 -8.20
N HIS A 259 12.39 7.13 -8.89
CA HIS A 259 12.91 6.37 -10.03
C HIS A 259 14.22 5.70 -9.62
N TRP A 260 14.37 4.38 -9.73
CA TRP A 260 15.68 3.71 -9.58
C TRP A 260 15.67 2.29 -10.16
N ARG A 261 16.87 1.79 -10.50
CA ARG A 261 17.10 0.38 -10.81
C ARG A 261 17.76 -0.30 -9.63
N ALA A 262 17.24 -1.45 -9.23
CA ALA A 262 17.88 -2.36 -8.29
C ALA A 262 18.69 -3.39 -9.10
N GLU A 263 19.96 -3.53 -8.76
CA GLU A 263 20.90 -4.46 -9.39
C GLU A 263 21.38 -5.49 -8.35
N GLY A 264 21.71 -6.71 -8.78
CA GLY A 264 22.22 -7.76 -7.89
C GLY A 264 21.44 -9.06 -8.00
N ALA A 265 20.97 -9.61 -6.87
CA ALA A 265 20.32 -10.93 -6.83
C ALA A 265 18.96 -10.98 -7.55
N ILE A 266 18.28 -9.83 -7.67
CA ILE A 266 17.07 -9.66 -8.49
C ILE A 266 17.17 -8.29 -9.14
N GLU A 267 17.12 -8.26 -10.46
CA GLU A 267 17.09 -7.02 -11.23
C GLU A 267 15.65 -6.56 -11.47
N TYR A 268 15.39 -5.30 -11.11
CA TYR A 268 14.12 -4.64 -11.38
C TYR A 268 14.27 -3.12 -11.39
N THR A 269 13.46 -2.47 -12.21
CA THR A 269 13.39 -1.02 -12.34
C THR A 269 12.09 -0.52 -11.73
N ASN A 270 12.17 0.57 -10.98
CA ASN A 270 11.04 1.15 -10.27
C ASN A 270 10.86 2.58 -10.74
N LEU A 271 9.63 2.94 -11.11
CA LEU A 271 9.20 4.32 -11.24
C LEU A 271 7.90 4.46 -10.46
N LEU A 272 8.05 4.83 -9.19
CA LEU A 272 6.97 4.96 -8.22
C LEU A 272 6.72 6.41 -7.87
N PHE A 273 5.49 6.69 -7.47
CA PHE A 273 5.03 8.02 -7.10
C PHE A 273 4.25 7.97 -5.80
N VAL A 274 4.43 9.01 -5.01
CA VAL A 274 3.56 9.36 -3.89
C VAL A 274 2.63 10.48 -4.38
N PRO A 275 1.29 10.29 -4.34
CA PRO A 275 0.33 11.34 -4.69
C PRO A 275 0.46 12.58 -3.80
N SER A 276 0.13 13.77 -4.30
CA SER A 276 0.02 14.98 -3.47
C SER A 276 -1.32 15.06 -2.74
N SER A 277 -2.34 14.34 -3.21
CA SER A 277 -3.67 14.31 -2.63
C SER A 277 -4.05 12.92 -2.11
N LYS A 278 -4.74 12.88 -0.97
CA LYS A 278 -5.26 11.64 -0.38
C LYS A 278 -6.36 11.03 -1.25
N PRO A 279 -6.23 9.77 -1.70
CA PRO A 279 -7.32 9.06 -2.38
C PRO A 279 -8.51 8.84 -1.44
N PHE A 280 -9.74 8.98 -1.95
CA PHE A 280 -10.97 8.80 -1.15
C PHE A 280 -11.08 7.43 -0.49
N ASP A 281 -10.55 6.39 -1.15
CA ASP A 281 -10.58 5.00 -0.71
C ASP A 281 -9.42 4.63 0.23
N LEU A 282 -8.49 5.55 0.54
CA LEU A 282 -7.20 5.23 1.18
C LEU A 282 -7.33 4.40 2.48
N PHE A 283 -8.36 4.65 3.29
CA PHE A 283 -8.56 3.99 4.57
C PHE A 283 -9.35 2.68 4.49
N ASP A 284 -9.79 2.25 3.30
CA ASP A 284 -10.35 0.90 3.12
C ASP A 284 -9.22 -0.14 3.25
N PRO A 285 -9.26 -1.04 4.25
CA PRO A 285 -8.22 -2.07 4.43
C PRO A 285 -8.08 -3.02 3.24
N LYS A 286 -9.14 -3.19 2.42
CA LYS A 286 -9.14 -4.04 1.22
C LYS A 286 -8.55 -3.36 0.00
N ARG A 287 -8.21 -2.08 0.10
CA ARG A 287 -7.70 -1.31 -1.03
C ARG A 287 -6.34 -1.83 -1.47
N ALA A 288 -6.28 -2.38 -2.68
CA ALA A 288 -5.03 -2.70 -3.34
C ALA A 288 -4.18 -1.44 -3.60
N HIS A 289 -2.86 -1.61 -3.64
CA HIS A 289 -2.00 -0.60 -4.25
C HIS A 289 -2.28 -0.52 -5.76
N ARG A 290 -2.00 0.61 -6.40
CA ARG A 290 -2.12 0.74 -7.87
C ARG A 290 -0.74 0.85 -8.52
N VAL A 291 0.17 0.00 -8.07
CA VAL A 291 1.48 -0.18 -8.69
C VAL A 291 1.39 -1.33 -9.68
N LYS A 292 1.64 -1.04 -10.95
CA LYS A 292 1.61 -2.00 -12.04
C LYS A 292 2.91 -2.79 -12.06
N LEU A 293 2.79 -4.10 -12.04
CA LEU A 293 3.92 -5.01 -12.19
C LEU A 293 4.09 -5.39 -13.66
N TYR A 294 5.29 -5.17 -14.15
CA TYR A 294 5.77 -5.57 -15.46
C TYR A 294 6.87 -6.62 -15.29
N VAL A 295 6.97 -7.50 -16.28
CA VAL A 295 8.13 -8.37 -16.45
C VAL A 295 8.62 -8.20 -17.86
N LYS A 296 9.86 -7.73 -18.02
CA LYS A 296 10.45 -7.39 -19.31
C LYS A 296 9.54 -6.46 -20.14
N ARG A 297 9.02 -5.41 -19.49
CA ARG A 297 8.12 -4.41 -20.10
C ARG A 297 6.75 -4.93 -20.56
N VAL A 298 6.42 -6.19 -20.26
CA VAL A 298 5.08 -6.75 -20.48
C VAL A 298 4.27 -6.62 -19.20
N PHE A 299 3.08 -6.02 -19.31
CA PHE A 299 2.19 -5.86 -18.17
C PHE A 299 1.72 -7.23 -17.67
N ILE A 300 1.86 -7.46 -16.37
CA ILE A 300 1.43 -8.68 -15.70
C ILE A 300 0.13 -8.44 -14.94
N THR A 301 0.16 -7.52 -13.97
CA THR A 301 -0.99 -7.20 -13.13
C THR A 301 -0.79 -5.85 -12.43
N ASP A 302 -1.87 -5.16 -12.11
CA ASP A 302 -1.89 -3.97 -11.25
C ASP A 302 -2.30 -4.29 -9.80
N SER A 303 -2.60 -5.57 -9.54
CA SER A 303 -3.11 -6.10 -8.29
C SER A 303 -2.16 -7.19 -7.73
N ALA A 304 -0.85 -6.95 -7.86
CA ALA A 304 0.19 -7.87 -7.38
C ALA A 304 0.22 -7.95 -5.84
N GLU A 305 -0.65 -8.77 -5.26
CA GLU A 305 -0.69 -9.00 -3.81
C GLU A 305 0.69 -9.39 -3.28
N GLY A 306 1.17 -8.66 -2.29
CA GLY A 306 2.50 -8.86 -1.70
C GLY A 306 3.64 -8.12 -2.40
N LEU A 307 3.40 -7.31 -3.45
CA LEU A 307 4.42 -6.41 -4.02
C LEU A 307 4.76 -5.25 -3.08
N LEU A 308 3.77 -4.72 -2.36
CA LEU A 308 3.94 -3.68 -1.34
C LEU A 308 3.28 -4.11 -0.03
N PRO A 309 3.77 -3.64 1.13
CA PRO A 309 3.04 -3.78 2.37
C PRO A 309 1.77 -2.90 2.37
N PRO A 310 0.71 -3.28 3.10
CA PRO A 310 -0.55 -2.53 3.12
C PRO A 310 -0.42 -1.06 3.52
N TYR A 311 0.52 -0.71 4.41
CA TYR A 311 0.76 0.66 4.85
C TYR A 311 1.45 1.55 3.78
N LEU A 312 1.86 0.99 2.65
CA LEU A 312 2.37 1.73 1.48
C LEU A 312 1.38 1.74 0.29
N ARG A 313 0.11 1.37 0.53
CA ARG A 313 -0.90 1.28 -0.54
C ARG A 313 -1.16 2.60 -1.28
N PHE A 314 -0.78 3.74 -0.72
CA PHE A 314 -0.90 5.04 -1.40
C PHE A 314 -0.03 5.15 -2.66
N LEU A 315 1.03 4.34 -2.78
CA LEU A 315 1.93 4.37 -3.93
C LEU A 315 1.22 4.07 -5.26
N ARG A 316 1.75 4.70 -6.31
CA ARG A 316 1.37 4.56 -7.73
C ARG A 316 2.61 4.33 -8.57
N GLY A 317 2.44 3.80 -9.77
CA GLY A 317 3.53 3.72 -10.76
C GLY A 317 3.78 2.30 -11.23
N VAL A 318 5.05 1.99 -11.52
CA VAL A 318 5.46 0.72 -12.12
C VAL A 318 6.66 0.10 -11.44
N VAL A 319 6.65 -1.23 -11.40
CA VAL A 319 7.80 -2.08 -11.08
C VAL A 319 7.99 -3.01 -12.27
N ASP A 320 9.15 -2.98 -12.90
CA ASP A 320 9.48 -3.82 -14.06
C ASP A 320 10.64 -4.75 -13.70
N SER A 321 10.38 -6.05 -13.58
CA SER A 321 11.39 -7.05 -13.22
C SER A 321 11.94 -7.75 -14.45
N GLU A 322 13.25 -7.96 -14.48
CA GLU A 322 13.92 -8.75 -15.54
C GLU A 322 13.93 -10.25 -15.23
N ASP A 323 13.87 -10.59 -13.94
CA ASP A 323 14.16 -11.94 -13.43
C ASP A 323 12.96 -12.68 -12.86
N LEU A 324 11.80 -12.03 -12.68
CA LEU A 324 10.66 -12.67 -12.02
C LEU A 324 10.17 -13.88 -12.84
N PRO A 325 10.19 -15.10 -12.29
CA PRO A 325 9.71 -16.28 -12.99
C PRO A 325 8.19 -16.16 -13.11
N LEU A 326 7.73 -16.02 -14.35
CA LEU A 326 6.30 -16.04 -14.63
C LEU A 326 5.78 -17.46 -14.47
N ASN A 327 4.55 -17.59 -13.99
CA ASN A 327 3.84 -18.86 -14.10
C ASN A 327 3.26 -19.00 -15.53
N ILE A 328 2.73 -20.18 -15.88
CA ILE A 328 2.25 -20.47 -17.25
C ILE A 328 1.14 -19.48 -17.68
N SER A 329 0.24 -19.09 -16.78
CA SER A 329 -0.79 -18.07 -17.01
C SER A 329 -0.25 -16.64 -17.09
N ARG A 330 0.96 -16.41 -16.57
CA ARG A 330 1.56 -15.11 -16.26
C ARG A 330 0.75 -14.22 -15.30
N GLU A 331 -0.22 -14.77 -14.56
CA GLU A 331 -1.19 -14.00 -13.76
C GLU A 331 -1.11 -14.26 -12.24
N MET A 332 -0.78 -15.48 -11.80
CA MET A 332 -0.69 -15.79 -10.36
C MET A 332 0.76 -15.71 -9.85
N LEU A 333 1.05 -14.68 -9.07
CA LEU A 333 2.35 -14.42 -8.43
C LEU A 333 2.36 -14.66 -6.91
N GLN A 334 1.26 -15.16 -6.36
CA GLN A 334 1.08 -15.38 -4.93
C GLN A 334 2.16 -16.33 -4.39
N HIS A 335 2.73 -15.98 -3.23
CA HIS A 335 3.76 -16.75 -2.51
C HIS A 335 5.12 -16.88 -3.22
N ASN A 336 5.48 -15.98 -4.14
CA ASN A 336 6.80 -15.98 -4.77
C ASN A 336 7.89 -15.33 -3.87
N PRO A 337 8.96 -16.05 -3.46
CA PRO A 337 10.04 -15.48 -2.64
C PRO A 337 10.76 -14.30 -3.28
N MET A 338 10.78 -14.22 -4.61
CA MET A 338 11.36 -13.07 -5.33
C MET A 338 10.50 -11.82 -5.16
N LEU A 339 9.18 -11.97 -5.19
CA LEU A 339 8.25 -10.86 -4.95
C LEU A 339 8.44 -10.31 -3.53
N ALA A 340 8.63 -11.18 -2.53
CA ALA A 340 8.91 -10.75 -1.16
C ALA A 340 10.23 -9.97 -1.02
N LYS A 341 11.27 -10.34 -1.77
CA LYS A 341 12.54 -9.60 -1.82
C LYS A 341 12.41 -8.25 -2.53
N ILE A 342 11.63 -8.19 -3.62
CA ILE A 342 11.30 -6.94 -4.30
C ILE A 342 10.55 -6.02 -3.33
N ARG A 343 9.51 -6.53 -2.64
CA ARG A 343 8.78 -5.80 -1.60
C ARG A 343 9.71 -5.19 -0.56
N ALA A 344 10.59 -5.99 0.05
CA ALA A 344 11.53 -5.50 1.06
C ALA A 344 12.50 -4.43 0.50
N GLY A 345 12.94 -4.59 -0.75
CA GLY A 345 13.79 -3.59 -1.43
C GLY A 345 13.06 -2.26 -1.65
N ILE A 346 11.81 -2.32 -2.13
CA ILE A 346 10.97 -1.14 -2.33
C ILE A 346 10.66 -0.46 -1.00
N THR A 347 10.20 -1.21 0.01
CA THR A 347 9.89 -0.68 1.35
C THR A 347 11.06 0.10 1.92
N ARG A 348 12.26 -0.50 1.99
CA ARG A 348 13.46 0.19 2.50
C ARG A 348 13.77 1.46 1.72
N ARG A 349 13.66 1.43 0.38
CA ARG A 349 13.95 2.61 -0.43
C ARG A 349 12.93 3.71 -0.22
N VAL A 350 11.64 3.38 -0.16
CA VAL A 350 10.56 4.33 0.08
C VAL A 350 10.71 4.97 1.46
N LEU A 351 10.86 4.19 2.53
CA LEU A 351 11.04 4.71 3.88
C LEU A 351 12.30 5.58 4.00
N SER A 352 13.40 5.20 3.33
CA SER A 352 14.61 6.02 3.29
C SER A 352 14.39 7.38 2.62
N GLU A 353 13.67 7.45 1.51
CA GLU A 353 13.40 8.70 0.80
C GLU A 353 12.38 9.56 1.55
N LEU A 354 11.35 8.96 2.16
CA LEU A 354 10.48 9.63 3.11
C LEU A 354 11.27 10.21 4.27
N GLY A 355 12.25 9.47 4.81
CA GLY A 355 13.09 9.94 5.90
C GLY A 355 13.97 11.12 5.53
N LYS A 356 14.43 11.20 4.26
CA LYS A 356 15.14 12.39 3.77
C LYS A 356 14.21 13.59 3.71
N LYS A 357 13.00 13.42 3.17
CA LYS A 357 11.97 14.49 3.15
C LYS A 357 11.58 14.95 4.55
N ALA A 358 11.48 14.02 5.50
CA ALA A 358 11.13 14.30 6.88
C ALA A 358 12.18 15.16 7.61
N ARG A 359 13.46 15.03 7.26
CA ARG A 359 14.58 15.78 7.85
C ARG A 359 14.90 17.10 7.14
N ASP A 360 14.28 17.36 6.00
CA ASP A 360 14.48 18.59 5.24
C ASP A 360 13.67 19.73 5.87
N THR A 361 14.33 20.50 6.73
CA THR A 361 13.69 21.60 7.48
C THR A 361 13.21 22.73 6.57
N GLU A 362 13.81 22.92 5.39
CA GLU A 362 13.37 23.92 4.42
C GLU A 362 12.03 23.53 3.77
N LYS A 363 11.67 22.25 3.82
CA LYS A 363 10.46 21.66 3.23
C LYS A 363 9.54 21.03 4.27
N ALA A 364 9.62 21.49 5.51
CA ALA A 364 8.81 20.97 6.60
C ALA A 364 7.29 21.05 6.31
N GLU A 365 6.83 22.12 5.67
CA GLU A 365 5.43 22.27 5.26
C GLU A 365 5.01 21.25 4.19
N GLU A 366 5.88 20.95 3.22
CA GLU A 366 5.62 19.90 2.22
C GLU A 366 5.48 18.53 2.89
N TYR A 367 6.30 18.22 3.90
CA TYR A 367 6.22 16.97 4.64
C TYR A 367 4.99 16.92 5.57
N ALA A 368 4.62 18.05 6.17
CA ALA A 368 3.39 18.16 6.96
C ALA A 368 2.16 17.83 6.11
N ALA A 369 2.07 18.37 4.89
CA ALA A 369 0.98 18.05 3.96
C ALA A 369 0.95 16.56 3.58
N PHE A 370 2.11 15.94 3.37
CA PHE A 370 2.21 14.49 3.18
C PHE A 370 1.69 13.73 4.43
N TRP A 371 2.09 14.16 5.62
CA TRP A 371 1.70 13.52 6.87
C TRP A 371 0.19 13.59 7.12
N GLU A 372 -0.46 14.73 6.87
CA GLU A 372 -1.91 14.87 6.99
C GLU A 372 -2.67 13.96 6.01
N ASN A 373 -2.09 13.68 4.85
CA ASN A 373 -2.70 12.81 3.84
C ASN A 373 -2.48 11.31 4.11
N PHE A 374 -1.29 10.92 4.56
CA PHE A 374 -0.86 9.51 4.56
C PHE A 374 -0.35 8.99 5.91
N GLY A 375 -0.16 9.86 6.91
CA GLY A 375 0.40 9.52 8.21
C GLY A 375 -0.38 8.42 8.92
N ALA A 376 -1.71 8.53 8.97
CA ALA A 376 -2.58 7.52 9.57
C ALA A 376 -2.39 6.12 8.95
N VAL A 377 -2.19 6.02 7.63
CA VAL A 377 -1.91 4.74 6.97
C VAL A 377 -0.49 4.24 7.25
N LEU A 378 0.50 5.14 7.29
CA LEU A 378 1.88 4.76 7.64
C LEU A 378 1.96 4.17 9.05
N LYS A 379 1.18 4.70 10.00
CA LYS A 379 1.10 4.20 11.38
C LYS A 379 0.68 2.73 11.46
N GLU A 380 -0.14 2.24 10.53
CA GLU A 380 -0.55 0.83 10.48
C GLU A 380 0.66 -0.11 10.37
N GLY A 381 1.74 0.33 9.71
CA GLY A 381 2.96 -0.46 9.59
C GLY A 381 3.65 -0.76 10.92
N LEU A 382 3.41 0.02 11.97
CA LEU A 382 4.01 -0.20 13.29
C LEU A 382 3.49 -1.49 13.96
N TYR A 383 2.29 -1.94 13.59
CA TYR A 383 1.69 -3.14 14.14
C TYR A 383 2.24 -4.41 13.49
N ASP A 384 2.39 -4.42 12.16
CA ASP A 384 2.70 -5.62 11.38
C ASP A 384 4.16 -5.72 10.90
N ASP A 385 4.89 -4.61 10.78
CA ASP A 385 6.24 -4.56 10.20
C ASP A 385 7.31 -4.25 11.27
N TYR A 386 7.62 -5.27 12.07
CA TYR A 386 8.63 -5.18 13.13
C TYR A 386 10.04 -4.87 12.58
N GLU A 387 10.36 -5.27 11.35
CA GLU A 387 11.67 -5.02 10.73
C GLU A 387 11.91 -3.53 10.50
N HIS A 388 10.87 -2.80 10.07
CA HIS A 388 10.96 -1.38 9.72
C HIS A 388 10.37 -0.43 10.78
N ARG A 389 9.99 -0.96 11.96
CA ARG A 389 9.33 -0.21 13.02
C ARG A 389 10.10 1.04 13.45
N ASP A 390 11.42 0.93 13.64
CA ASP A 390 12.25 2.07 14.05
C ASP A 390 12.33 3.16 12.97
N ASP A 391 12.37 2.78 11.69
CA ASP A 391 12.35 3.73 10.59
C ASP A 391 10.99 4.43 10.50
N LEU A 392 9.89 3.68 10.66
CA LEU A 392 8.54 4.23 10.70
C LEU A 392 8.35 5.23 11.85
N LEU A 393 8.82 4.91 13.06
CA LEU A 393 8.74 5.81 14.23
C LEU A 393 9.43 7.16 13.97
N LYS A 394 10.56 7.17 13.25
CA LYS A 394 11.29 8.41 12.88
C LYS A 394 10.55 9.25 11.84
N LEU A 395 9.70 8.63 11.02
CA LEU A 395 8.86 9.34 10.05
C LEU A 395 7.66 10.02 10.72
N MET A 396 7.26 9.58 11.91
CA MET A 396 6.04 10.04 12.53
C MET A 396 6.07 11.52 12.89
N ARG A 397 4.90 12.14 12.75
CA ARG A 397 4.64 13.50 13.22
C ARG A 397 3.38 13.51 14.07
N PHE A 398 3.35 14.40 15.05
CA PHE A 398 2.32 14.47 16.07
C PHE A 398 1.93 15.91 16.30
N ARG A 399 0.68 16.15 16.67
CA ARG A 399 0.33 17.40 17.33
C ARG A 399 0.68 17.25 18.80
N SER A 400 1.05 18.34 19.47
CA SER A 400 1.38 18.30 20.89
C SER A 400 0.89 19.55 21.62
N THR A 401 0.99 19.55 22.94
CA THR A 401 0.66 20.71 23.77
C THR A 401 1.67 21.86 23.66
N ALA A 402 2.81 21.67 22.97
CA ALA A 402 3.86 22.68 22.83
C ALA A 402 3.56 23.74 21.74
N GLY A 403 2.64 23.48 20.82
CA GLY A 403 2.27 24.41 19.75
C GLY A 403 1.31 23.80 18.73
N ASP A 404 1.00 24.56 17.68
CA ASP A 404 0.05 24.13 16.63
C ASP A 404 0.70 23.36 15.47
N GLY A 405 2.04 23.36 15.41
CA GLY A 405 2.81 22.62 14.42
C GLY A 405 2.91 21.13 14.72
N LEU A 406 3.24 20.37 13.68
CA LEU A 406 3.59 18.96 13.80
C LEU A 406 5.01 18.79 14.37
N VAL A 407 5.17 17.87 15.32
CA VAL A 407 6.45 17.55 15.99
C VAL A 407 6.81 16.07 15.80
N SER A 408 8.09 15.78 15.71
CA SER A 408 8.65 14.43 15.71
C SER A 408 8.91 13.93 17.14
N LEU A 409 9.11 12.61 17.29
CA LEU A 409 9.53 12.04 18.58
C LEU A 409 10.91 12.55 19.01
N GLU A 410 11.84 12.75 18.08
CA GLU A 410 13.19 13.26 18.40
C GLU A 410 13.13 14.70 18.94
N GLU A 411 12.29 15.55 18.34
CA GLU A 411 12.02 16.89 18.84
C GLU A 411 11.36 16.90 20.22
N TYR A 412 10.43 15.97 20.48
CA TYR A 412 9.84 15.77 21.79
C TYR A 412 10.92 15.38 22.83
N LEU A 413 11.76 14.39 22.50
CA LEU A 413 12.86 13.95 23.38
C LEU A 413 13.82 15.11 23.70
N GLY A 414 14.14 15.94 22.71
CA GLY A 414 14.99 17.12 22.88
C GLY A 414 14.40 18.20 23.79
N ARG A 415 13.08 18.17 24.05
CA ARG A 415 12.37 19.12 24.93
C ARG A 415 11.93 18.51 26.27
N MET A 416 12.25 17.24 26.52
CA MET A 416 11.93 16.58 27.78
C MET A 416 12.51 17.33 28.98
N LYS A 417 11.73 17.35 30.07
CA LYS A 417 12.13 17.99 31.33
C LYS A 417 13.04 17.10 32.15
N GLU A 418 13.80 17.71 33.06
CA GLU A 418 14.59 16.95 34.03
C GLU A 418 13.67 16.13 34.94
N GLY A 419 14.02 14.86 35.16
CA GLY A 419 13.17 13.90 35.87
C GLY A 419 12.02 13.32 35.03
N GLN A 420 11.85 13.73 33.77
CA GLN A 420 10.88 13.14 32.86
C GLN A 420 11.38 11.78 32.33
N GLU A 421 10.67 10.71 32.68
CA GLU A 421 11.05 9.34 32.32
C GLU A 421 10.25 8.76 31.16
N ALA A 422 9.15 9.39 30.74
CA ALA A 422 8.23 8.86 29.74
C ALA A 422 7.84 9.89 28.66
N ILE A 423 7.38 9.38 27.51
CA ILE A 423 6.68 10.16 26.48
C ILE A 423 5.20 10.15 26.83
N PHE A 424 4.65 11.32 27.15
CA PHE A 424 3.25 11.44 27.53
C PHE A 424 2.35 11.62 26.31
N THR A 425 1.23 10.90 26.31
CA THR A 425 0.25 10.87 25.22
C THR A 425 -1.16 11.04 25.75
N ILE A 426 -2.05 11.58 24.94
CA ILE A 426 -3.50 11.55 25.14
C ILE A 426 -4.16 11.24 23.80
N SER A 427 -5.19 10.40 23.81
CA SER A 427 -5.91 10.00 22.60
C SER A 427 -7.39 10.36 22.65
N GLY A 428 -7.94 10.72 21.49
CA GLY A 428 -9.32 11.17 21.36
C GLY A 428 -9.70 11.51 19.92
N ASP A 429 -10.97 11.77 19.66
CA ASP A 429 -11.46 12.02 18.29
C ASP A 429 -11.17 13.44 17.76
N ASP A 430 -10.90 14.41 18.64
CA ASP A 430 -10.77 15.83 18.30
C ASP A 430 -9.67 16.53 19.11
N ILE A 431 -8.77 17.25 18.41
CA ILE A 431 -7.66 17.97 19.04
C ILE A 431 -8.11 19.06 19.99
N GLU A 432 -9.16 19.81 19.66
CA GLU A 432 -9.59 20.93 20.49
C GLU A 432 -10.22 20.43 21.80
N THR A 433 -10.93 19.31 21.74
CA THR A 433 -11.41 18.57 22.91
C THR A 433 -10.25 18.03 23.75
N LEU A 434 -9.25 17.41 23.12
CA LEU A 434 -8.05 16.91 23.82
C LEU A 434 -7.31 18.03 24.54
N LYS A 435 -7.08 19.18 23.90
CA LYS A 435 -6.39 20.34 24.49
C LYS A 435 -7.08 20.89 25.74
N ARG A 436 -8.37 20.58 25.95
CA ARG A 436 -9.18 21.03 27.09
C ARG A 436 -9.36 19.96 28.18
N SER A 437 -8.74 18.79 28.01
CA SER A 437 -8.81 17.69 28.97
C SER A 437 -8.20 18.11 30.33
N PRO A 438 -8.90 17.89 31.46
CA PRO A 438 -8.37 18.13 32.80
C PRO A 438 -7.09 17.35 33.11
N GLN A 439 -6.92 16.18 32.49
CA GLN A 439 -5.75 15.32 32.65
C GLN A 439 -4.46 15.99 32.14
N LEU A 440 -4.55 17.04 31.33
CA LEU A 440 -3.41 17.80 30.84
C LEU A 440 -2.98 18.95 31.76
N GLU A 441 -3.82 19.37 32.72
CA GLU A 441 -3.61 20.59 33.51
C GLU A 441 -2.25 20.62 34.21
N GLY A 442 -1.92 19.57 34.96
CA GLY A 442 -0.68 19.45 35.72
C GLY A 442 0.54 19.28 34.82
N PHE A 443 0.39 18.61 33.68
CA PHE A 443 1.47 18.51 32.68
C PHE A 443 1.77 19.89 32.10
N LYS A 444 0.73 20.64 31.72
CA LYS A 444 0.84 22.00 31.23
C LYS A 444 1.47 22.93 32.28
N ALA A 445 1.04 22.83 33.54
CA ALA A 445 1.58 23.63 34.64
C ALA A 445 3.08 23.39 34.86
N LYS A 446 3.54 22.14 34.69
CA LYS A 446 4.97 21.78 34.74
C LYS A 446 5.73 22.00 33.42
N GLY A 447 5.05 22.49 32.39
CA GLY A 447 5.61 22.65 31.05
C GLY A 447 6.00 21.33 30.38
N VAL A 448 5.42 20.20 30.80
CA VAL A 448 5.62 18.88 30.22
C VAL A 448 4.77 18.76 28.95
N GLU A 449 5.45 18.48 27.84
CA GLU A 449 4.80 18.29 26.55
C GLU A 449 4.02 16.96 26.53
N VAL A 450 2.82 16.97 25.96
CA VAL A 450 1.97 15.79 25.76
C VAL A 450 1.60 15.69 24.29
N LEU A 451 1.79 14.51 23.68
CA LEU A 451 1.39 14.23 22.30
C LEU A 451 -0.12 14.01 22.22
N LEU A 452 -0.75 14.64 21.23
CA LEU A 452 -2.19 14.57 20.97
C LEU A 452 -2.42 13.59 19.82
N LEU A 453 -3.01 12.44 20.13
CA LEU A 453 -3.23 11.33 19.22
C LEU A 453 -4.70 11.31 18.79
N THR A 454 -4.95 11.32 17.48
CA THR A 454 -6.32 11.48 16.94
C THR A 454 -6.69 10.46 15.87
N ASP A 455 -5.74 9.62 15.45
CA ASP A 455 -6.04 8.57 14.49
C ASP A 455 -6.49 7.31 15.24
N PRO A 456 -7.53 6.58 14.79
CA PRO A 456 -7.98 5.36 15.45
C PRO A 456 -6.88 4.30 15.63
N VAL A 457 -5.89 4.26 14.72
CA VAL A 457 -4.73 3.37 14.79
C VAL A 457 -3.81 3.67 15.99
N ASP A 458 -3.89 4.89 16.55
CA ASP A 458 -3.07 5.32 17.69
C ASP A 458 -3.30 4.48 18.94
N GLU A 459 -4.52 3.98 19.15
CA GLU A 459 -4.87 3.10 20.27
C GLU A 459 -4.16 1.74 20.23
N PHE A 460 -3.71 1.32 19.05
CA PHE A 460 -3.18 -0.02 18.83
C PHE A 460 -1.65 -0.01 18.72
N TRP A 461 -1.07 0.96 18.01
CA TRP A 461 0.38 0.97 17.83
C TRP A 461 1.13 1.39 19.10
N VAL A 462 0.60 2.34 19.89
CA VAL A 462 1.26 2.82 21.13
C VAL A 462 1.56 1.66 22.08
N PRO A 463 0.58 0.82 22.49
CA PRO A 463 0.86 -0.33 23.34
C PRO A 463 1.69 -1.43 22.65
N SER A 464 1.61 -1.58 21.32
CA SER A 464 2.40 -2.57 20.56
C SER A 464 3.89 -2.21 20.45
N VAL A 465 4.19 -0.90 20.38
CA VAL A 465 5.56 -0.38 20.32
C VAL A 465 6.17 -0.28 21.72
N GLY A 466 5.42 0.24 22.69
CA GLY A 466 5.82 0.31 24.10
C GLY A 466 6.79 1.45 24.44
N SER A 467 7.86 1.65 23.66
CA SER A 467 8.86 2.70 23.91
C SER A 467 9.54 3.23 22.64
N PHE A 468 10.18 4.40 22.76
CA PHE A 468 11.06 4.96 21.75
C PHE A 468 12.35 5.49 22.41
N GLN A 469 13.52 5.05 21.96
CA GLN A 469 14.83 5.36 22.56
C GLN A 469 14.83 5.21 24.10
N ASP A 470 14.38 4.04 24.57
CA ASP A 470 14.25 3.69 26.00
C ASP A 470 13.26 4.53 26.82
N LYS A 471 12.50 5.44 26.19
CA LYS A 471 11.42 6.19 26.84
C LYS A 471 10.06 5.50 26.61
N PRO A 472 9.40 4.95 27.64
CA PRO A 472 8.09 4.34 27.48
C PRO A 472 7.03 5.38 27.11
N PHE A 473 6.05 4.97 26.31
CA PHE A 473 4.84 5.76 26.11
C PHE A 473 3.91 5.57 27.31
N LYS A 474 3.39 6.68 27.85
CA LYS A 474 2.39 6.67 28.93
C LYS A 474 1.21 7.56 28.57
N SER A 475 0.01 7.04 28.78
CA SER A 475 -1.22 7.81 28.62
C SER A 475 -1.47 8.68 29.85
N VAL A 476 -1.83 9.94 29.65
CA VAL A 476 -2.21 10.87 30.73
C VAL A 476 -3.60 10.57 31.31
N THR A 477 -4.41 9.72 30.65
CA THR A 477 -5.72 9.26 31.16
C THR A 477 -5.60 7.99 32.00
N ARG A 478 -4.39 7.44 32.14
CA ARG A 478 -4.09 6.32 33.05
C ARG A 478 -3.36 6.79 34.31
N GLY A 479 -3.44 5.99 35.37
CA GLY A 479 -2.61 6.13 36.56
C GLY A 479 -1.11 6.00 36.25
N GLY A 480 -0.25 6.46 37.18
CA GLY A 480 1.20 6.20 37.12
C GLY A 480 2.07 7.29 36.50
N ALA A 481 1.54 8.50 36.30
CA ALA A 481 2.35 9.69 36.00
C ALA A 481 2.79 10.37 37.31
N ASP A 482 4.00 10.07 37.77
CA ASP A 482 4.62 10.74 38.92
C ASP A 482 5.13 12.12 38.49
N LEU A 483 4.21 13.08 38.43
CA LEU A 483 4.55 14.46 38.07
C LEU A 483 5.49 15.06 39.12
N GLY A 484 5.44 14.62 40.38
CA GLY A 484 6.26 15.11 41.49
C GLY A 484 7.76 15.11 41.20
N LYS A 485 8.27 14.10 40.49
CA LYS A 485 9.70 13.98 40.11
C LYS A 485 10.16 14.91 38.99
N ILE A 486 9.24 15.48 38.22
CA ILE A 486 9.57 16.31 37.06
C ILE A 486 9.82 17.76 37.50
N GLN A 487 10.99 18.28 37.14
CA GLN A 487 11.37 19.67 37.37
C GLN A 487 10.97 20.55 36.18
N GLY A 488 10.24 21.63 36.44
CA GLY A 488 9.79 22.58 35.42
C GLY A 488 8.44 23.20 35.74
N GLY A 489 8.10 24.27 35.01
CA GLY A 489 6.88 25.07 35.21
C GLY A 489 7.16 26.45 35.81
N GLU A 490 6.18 27.35 35.72
CA GLU A 490 6.21 28.59 36.51
C GLU A 490 6.11 28.20 38.00
N GLU A 491 6.97 28.76 38.86
CA GLU A 491 6.81 28.70 40.32
C GLU A 491 5.51 29.43 40.69
N LYS A 492 4.37 28.73 40.58
CA LYS A 492 3.14 29.20 41.20
C LYS A 492 3.35 29.15 42.72
N PRO A 493 2.95 30.20 43.47
CA PRO A 493 2.96 30.13 44.92
C PRO A 493 2.22 28.87 45.36
N ALA A 494 2.77 28.15 46.34
CA ALA A 494 2.19 26.91 46.84
C ALA A 494 0.71 27.15 47.17
N GLU A 495 -0.19 26.61 46.34
CA GLU A 495 -1.62 26.79 46.54
C GLU A 495 -2.01 26.10 47.84
N GLU A 496 -2.72 26.84 48.70
CA GLU A 496 -3.20 26.32 49.98
C GLU A 496 -4.20 25.19 49.71
N LYS A 497 -3.77 23.95 49.99
CA LYS A 497 -4.54 22.72 49.87
C LYS A 497 -5.46 22.56 51.09
N ALA A 498 -6.52 21.77 50.94
CA ALA A 498 -7.29 21.30 52.09
C ALA A 498 -6.36 20.63 53.14
N SER A 499 -6.70 20.77 54.43
CA SER A 499 -5.99 20.07 55.50
C SER A 499 -5.95 18.56 55.22
N GLU A 500 -4.80 17.90 55.41
CA GLU A 500 -4.66 16.46 55.15
C GLU A 500 -5.74 15.62 55.84
N GLY A 501 -6.10 15.96 57.08
CA GLY A 501 -7.17 15.27 57.81
C GLY A 501 -8.54 15.47 57.18
N GLU A 502 -8.89 16.70 56.81
CA GLU A 502 -10.20 17.04 56.20
C GLU A 502 -10.36 16.44 54.82
N LEU A 503 -9.28 16.44 54.04
CA LEU A 503 -9.23 15.78 52.75
C LEU A 503 -9.42 14.28 52.90
N THR A 504 -8.78 13.66 53.89
CA THR A 504 -8.95 12.22 54.17
C THR A 504 -10.40 11.88 54.51
N ASP A 505 -11.05 12.68 55.35
CA ASP A 505 -12.47 12.50 55.72
C ASP A 505 -13.38 12.60 54.48
N LEU A 506 -13.15 13.60 53.63
CA LEU A 506 -13.90 13.76 52.37
C LEU A 506 -13.68 12.57 51.43
N LEU A 507 -12.44 12.12 51.24
CA LEU A 507 -12.13 10.99 50.37
C LEU A 507 -12.82 9.71 50.86
N VAL A 508 -12.85 9.45 52.16
CA VAL A 508 -13.57 8.31 52.74
C VAL A 508 -15.07 8.40 52.43
N LEU A 509 -15.68 9.59 52.62
CA LEU A 509 -17.09 9.81 52.30
C LEU A 509 -17.39 9.56 50.82
N LEU A 510 -16.56 10.11 49.92
CA LEU A 510 -16.71 9.91 48.47
C LEU A 510 -16.57 8.43 48.09
N LYS A 511 -15.59 7.71 48.66
CA LYS A 511 -15.42 6.26 48.44
C LYS A 511 -16.64 5.48 48.86
N LEU A 512 -17.16 5.73 50.06
CA LEU A 512 -18.34 5.03 50.57
C LEU A 512 -19.58 5.29 49.71
N THR A 513 -19.77 6.53 49.26
CA THR A 513 -20.92 6.94 48.45
C THR A 513 -20.86 6.35 47.04
N LEU A 514 -19.66 6.26 46.46
CA LEU A 514 -19.46 5.91 45.04
C LEU A 514 -18.91 4.48 44.82
N GLN A 515 -18.73 3.66 45.87
CA GLN A 515 -18.06 2.33 45.82
C GLN A 515 -18.58 1.39 44.73
N ASP A 516 -19.87 1.48 44.39
CA ASP A 516 -20.51 0.62 43.40
C ASP A 516 -20.24 1.07 41.96
N VAL A 517 -19.80 2.32 41.75
CA VAL A 517 -19.66 2.94 40.43
C VAL A 517 -18.24 3.43 40.10
N VAL A 518 -17.38 3.66 41.09
CA VAL A 518 -15.95 3.99 40.90
C VAL A 518 -15.06 2.92 41.52
N LYS A 519 -13.83 2.80 41.02
CA LYS A 519 -12.83 1.84 41.50
C LYS A 519 -12.15 2.35 42.76
N ASP A 520 -11.84 3.65 42.77
CA ASP A 520 -11.25 4.34 43.91
C ASP A 520 -11.50 5.86 43.81
N VAL A 521 -11.26 6.57 44.92
CA VAL A 521 -11.24 8.04 44.97
C VAL A 521 -9.93 8.51 45.61
N ARG A 522 -9.15 9.36 44.96
CA ARG A 522 -7.82 9.75 45.46
C ARG A 522 -7.51 11.22 45.19
N PRO A 523 -6.59 11.85 45.95
CA PRO A 523 -6.14 13.19 45.62
C PRO A 523 -5.40 13.18 44.28
N SER A 524 -5.58 14.23 43.49
CA SER A 524 -4.87 14.40 42.23
C SER A 524 -3.61 15.25 42.40
N GLU A 525 -2.54 14.84 41.73
CA GLU A 525 -1.36 15.67 41.48
C GLU A 525 -1.39 16.34 40.10
N ARG A 526 -2.34 15.98 39.25
CA ARG A 526 -2.44 16.45 37.86
C ARG A 526 -3.48 17.54 37.64
N LEU A 527 -4.34 17.82 38.60
CA LEU A 527 -5.36 18.86 38.48
C LEU A 527 -4.85 20.20 39.04
N THR A 528 -5.14 21.29 38.33
CA THR A 528 -4.87 22.66 38.78
C THR A 528 -6.17 23.45 38.90
N ASP A 529 -6.95 23.51 37.83
CA ASP A 529 -8.14 24.34 37.74
C ASP A 529 -9.43 23.52 37.92
N SER A 530 -9.45 22.26 37.47
CA SER A 530 -10.62 21.40 37.60
C SER A 530 -10.75 20.82 39.00
N ALA A 531 -12.00 20.64 39.46
CA ALA A 531 -12.29 20.05 40.77
C ALA A 531 -11.98 18.54 40.81
N VAL A 532 -12.26 17.85 39.71
CA VAL A 532 -12.19 16.38 39.58
C VAL A 532 -11.90 15.97 38.14
N CYS A 533 -11.37 14.76 37.96
CA CYS A 533 -11.31 14.07 36.68
C CYS A 533 -11.42 12.55 36.86
N LEU A 534 -11.65 11.82 35.76
CA LEU A 534 -11.60 10.37 35.74
C LEU A 534 -10.29 9.88 35.15
N VAL A 535 -9.75 8.80 35.71
CA VAL A 535 -8.61 8.10 35.12
C VAL A 535 -8.85 6.59 35.14
N ALA A 536 -8.30 5.91 34.15
CA ALA A 536 -8.11 4.47 34.18
C ALA A 536 -7.01 4.10 35.20
N ASP A 537 -7.11 2.92 35.80
CA ASP A 537 -6.00 2.36 36.56
C ASP A 537 -4.82 2.01 35.62
N GLU A 538 -3.61 1.88 36.16
CA GLU A 538 -2.37 1.67 35.40
C GLU A 538 -2.43 0.43 34.49
N ASN A 539 -3.07 -0.64 34.97
CA ASN A 539 -3.22 -1.90 34.24
C ASN A 539 -4.56 -2.04 33.49
N ASP A 540 -5.44 -1.05 33.58
CA ASP A 540 -6.74 -1.10 32.91
C ASP A 540 -6.62 -0.55 31.46
N MET A 541 -7.63 -0.86 30.65
CA MET A 541 -7.76 -0.28 29.31
C MET A 541 -7.89 1.24 29.38
N ASP A 542 -7.30 1.93 28.40
CA ASP A 542 -7.49 3.36 28.25
C ASP A 542 -8.97 3.73 28.11
N MET A 543 -9.29 4.97 28.45
CA MET A 543 -10.64 5.50 28.36
C MET A 543 -11.09 5.61 26.90
N HIS A 544 -10.20 6.07 26.01
CA HIS A 544 -10.54 6.19 24.60
C HIS A 544 -10.64 4.83 23.90
N LEU A 545 -9.72 3.90 24.16
CA LEU A 545 -9.80 2.52 23.65
C LEU A 545 -11.10 1.82 24.06
N GLU A 546 -11.52 1.92 25.33
CA GLU A 546 -12.78 1.32 25.78
C GLU A 546 -13.98 1.88 24.99
N ARG A 547 -14.00 3.21 24.77
CA ARG A 547 -15.04 3.87 23.98
C ARG A 547 -15.07 3.37 22.54
N LEU A 548 -13.91 3.30 21.89
CA LEU A 548 -13.77 2.82 20.52
C LEU A 548 -14.30 1.38 20.39
N LEU A 549 -13.90 0.49 21.29
CA LEU A 549 -14.33 -0.93 21.26
C LEU A 549 -15.84 -1.10 21.53
N LYS A 550 -16.43 -0.27 22.38
CA LYS A 550 -17.90 -0.22 22.58
C LYS A 550 -18.63 0.23 21.32
N GLN A 551 -18.18 1.31 20.68
CA GLN A 551 -18.77 1.82 19.44
C GLN A 551 -18.72 0.78 18.31
N HIS A 552 -17.62 0.04 18.21
CA HIS A 552 -17.45 -1.04 17.24
C HIS A 552 -18.08 -2.39 17.66
N LYS A 553 -18.81 -2.44 18.78
CA LYS A 553 -19.46 -3.65 19.32
C LYS A 553 -18.48 -4.83 19.53
N GLN A 554 -17.21 -4.53 19.77
CA GLN A 554 -16.18 -5.52 20.10
C GLN A 554 -16.16 -5.83 21.61
N LEU A 555 -16.64 -4.90 22.42
CA LEU A 555 -17.09 -5.18 23.79
C LEU A 555 -18.60 -5.45 23.74
N GLY A 556 -19.07 -6.50 24.42
CA GLY A 556 -20.49 -6.78 24.52
C GLY A 556 -21.26 -5.57 25.05
N MET A 557 -22.46 -5.30 24.52
CA MET A 557 -23.30 -4.18 24.98
C MET A 557 -23.63 -4.28 26.48
N ASP A 558 -23.58 -5.50 27.03
CA ASP A 558 -23.80 -5.81 28.45
C ASP A 558 -22.50 -5.91 29.27
N ALA A 559 -21.33 -5.66 28.67
CA ALA A 559 -20.08 -5.64 29.40
C ALA A 559 -20.12 -4.50 30.44
N PRO A 560 -19.91 -4.78 31.74
CA PRO A 560 -19.88 -3.73 32.75
C PRO A 560 -18.86 -2.67 32.37
N ALA A 561 -19.25 -1.39 32.41
CA ALA A 561 -18.31 -0.30 32.21
C ALA A 561 -17.15 -0.44 33.20
N ALA A 562 -15.91 -0.29 32.71
CA ALA A 562 -14.76 -0.37 33.58
C ALA A 562 -14.87 0.71 34.67
N LYS A 563 -14.84 0.30 35.95
CA LYS A 563 -14.86 1.26 37.05
C LYS A 563 -13.59 2.11 36.97
N ARG A 564 -13.76 3.43 36.91
CA ARG A 564 -12.66 4.40 36.84
C ARG A 564 -12.29 4.93 38.23
N ILE A 565 -11.12 5.53 38.35
CA ILE A 565 -10.68 6.22 39.57
C ILE A 565 -11.10 7.69 39.46
N LEU A 566 -11.80 8.20 40.47
CA LEU A 566 -12.12 9.63 40.58
C LEU A 566 -10.96 10.34 41.27
N GLU A 567 -10.21 11.15 40.54
CA GLU A 567 -9.19 12.01 41.14
C GLU A 567 -9.80 13.35 41.56
N VAL A 568 -9.42 13.85 42.74
CA VAL A 568 -9.97 15.06 43.36
C VAL A 568 -8.86 16.09 43.57
N ASN A 569 -9.07 17.33 43.15
CA ASN A 569 -8.10 18.42 43.30
C ASN A 569 -8.12 19.02 44.73
N PRO A 570 -7.09 18.81 45.56
CA PRO A 570 -7.09 19.31 46.94
C PRO A 570 -7.00 20.83 47.08
N ALA A 571 -6.56 21.53 46.03
CA ALA A 571 -6.42 22.98 46.01
C ALA A 571 -7.70 23.70 45.52
N HIS A 572 -8.58 22.98 44.83
CA HIS A 572 -9.77 23.58 44.23
C HIS A 572 -10.75 24.13 45.31
N PRO A 573 -11.27 25.37 45.17
CA PRO A 573 -12.11 25.99 46.19
C PRO A 573 -13.35 25.18 46.60
N LEU A 574 -14.00 24.50 45.66
CA LEU A 574 -15.12 23.61 45.95
C LEU A 574 -14.70 22.45 46.85
N ILE A 575 -13.56 21.82 46.56
CA ILE A 575 -13.07 20.65 47.30
C ILE A 575 -12.68 21.06 48.72
N LYS A 576 -12.03 22.22 48.90
CA LYS A 576 -11.71 22.74 50.23
C LYS A 576 -12.96 22.92 51.10
N ARG A 577 -14.00 23.54 50.55
CA ARG A 577 -15.28 23.73 51.26
C ARG A 577 -15.99 22.40 51.56
N LEU A 578 -15.90 21.43 50.66
CA LEU A 578 -16.44 20.09 50.90
C LEU A 578 -15.65 19.36 51.99
N ALA A 579 -14.32 19.50 52.02
CA ALA A 579 -13.44 18.90 53.02
C ALA A 579 -13.70 19.47 54.42
N GLU A 580 -13.83 20.79 54.55
CA GLU A 580 -14.21 21.45 55.82
C GLU A 580 -15.55 20.91 56.37
N ARG A 581 -16.52 20.67 55.48
CA ARG A 581 -17.85 20.15 55.85
C ARG A 581 -17.87 18.65 56.15
N ALA A 582 -16.89 17.89 55.66
CA ALA A 582 -16.85 16.44 55.83
C ALA A 582 -16.73 16.01 57.31
N LYS A 583 -16.22 16.88 58.19
CA LYS A 583 -16.13 16.66 59.65
C LYS A 583 -17.45 16.86 60.41
N ALA A 584 -18.45 17.48 59.80
CA ALA A 584 -19.69 17.81 60.49
C ALA A 584 -20.54 16.56 60.76
N SER A 585 -21.29 16.56 61.87
CA SER A 585 -22.28 15.50 62.13
C SER A 585 -23.35 15.53 61.03
N GLY A 586 -23.64 14.36 60.43
CA GLY A 586 -24.57 14.23 59.30
C GLY A 586 -23.97 14.55 57.93
N ALA A 587 -22.64 14.74 57.82
CA ALA A 587 -21.95 15.02 56.56
C ALA A 587 -22.23 13.99 55.46
N ALA A 588 -22.32 12.69 55.80
CA ALA A 588 -22.61 11.63 54.84
C ALA A 588 -23.93 11.86 54.09
N THR A 589 -24.96 12.35 54.77
CA THR A 589 -26.27 12.63 54.14
C THR A 589 -26.27 13.99 53.44
N SER A 590 -25.59 14.99 53.99
CA SER A 590 -25.61 16.35 53.42
C SER A 590 -24.70 16.51 52.19
N LEU A 591 -23.71 15.64 52.02
CA LEU A 591 -22.76 15.67 50.90
C LEU A 591 -22.99 14.58 49.84
N ASP A 592 -23.99 13.72 49.99
CA ASP A 592 -24.32 12.66 49.01
C ASP A 592 -24.54 13.24 47.60
N ASP A 593 -25.41 14.26 47.47
CA ASP A 593 -25.66 14.95 46.21
C ASP A 593 -24.37 15.51 45.59
N ALA A 594 -23.46 16.04 46.44
CA ALA A 594 -22.20 16.62 45.98
C ALA A 594 -21.26 15.55 45.44
N ALA A 595 -21.19 14.37 46.08
CA ALA A 595 -20.38 13.24 45.61
C ALA A 595 -20.80 12.81 44.20
N TRP A 596 -22.11 12.65 43.98
CA TRP A 596 -22.66 12.30 42.68
C TRP A 596 -22.47 13.40 41.63
N LEU A 597 -22.68 14.67 42.01
CA LEU A 597 -22.46 15.80 41.10
C LEU A 597 -21.01 15.92 40.66
N LEU A 598 -20.04 15.67 41.55
CA LEU A 598 -18.62 15.61 41.18
C LEU A 598 -18.35 14.49 40.17
N LEU A 599 -18.87 13.28 40.41
CA LEU A 599 -18.71 12.18 39.46
C LEU A 599 -19.35 12.47 38.10
N ASP A 600 -20.58 13.00 38.09
CA ASP A 600 -21.30 13.34 36.88
C ASP A 600 -20.62 14.49 36.13
N GLN A 601 -20.08 15.49 36.83
CA GLN A 601 -19.24 16.53 36.25
C GLN A 601 -18.02 15.94 35.54
N ALA A 602 -17.30 15.02 36.20
CA ALA A 602 -16.13 14.38 35.60
C ALA A 602 -16.54 13.62 34.33
N ARG A 603 -17.61 12.83 34.36
CA ARG A 603 -18.13 12.12 33.17
C ARG A 603 -18.44 13.06 32.00
N ILE A 604 -19.12 14.17 32.27
CA ILE A 604 -19.47 15.15 31.23
C ILE A 604 -18.21 15.70 30.57
N VAL A 605 -17.19 16.04 31.36
CA VAL A 605 -15.94 16.58 30.85
C VAL A 605 -15.19 15.55 29.99
N GLU A 606 -15.26 14.27 30.36
CA GLU A 606 -14.72 13.17 29.54
C GLU A 606 -15.53 12.87 28.27
N GLY A 607 -16.71 13.49 28.11
CA GLY A 607 -17.65 13.16 27.03
C GLY A 607 -18.34 11.81 27.22
N GLU A 608 -18.40 11.29 28.44
CA GLU A 608 -19.17 10.10 28.78
C GLU A 608 -20.66 10.43 28.92
N ALA A 609 -21.51 9.50 28.46
CA ALA A 609 -22.94 9.61 28.68
C ALA A 609 -23.27 9.41 30.18
N LEU A 610 -24.11 10.29 30.72
CA LEU A 610 -24.60 10.14 32.09
C LEU A 610 -25.52 8.91 32.18
N PRO A 611 -25.29 7.98 33.14
CA PRO A 611 -26.15 6.82 33.32
C PRO A 611 -27.61 7.18 33.69
N ASP A 612 -27.80 8.25 34.48
CA ASP A 612 -29.13 8.78 34.82
C ASP A 612 -29.12 10.32 34.74
N PRO A 613 -29.42 10.89 33.56
CA PRO A 613 -29.49 12.34 33.38
C PRO A 613 -30.56 13.01 34.25
N ALA A 614 -31.63 12.28 34.60
CA ALA A 614 -32.72 12.82 35.41
C ALA A 614 -32.30 12.94 36.89
N ALA A 615 -31.54 11.97 37.42
CA ALA A 615 -30.94 12.08 38.74
C ALA A 615 -29.94 13.25 38.82
N PHE A 616 -29.07 13.39 37.81
CA PHE A 616 -28.16 14.54 37.72
C PHE A 616 -28.93 15.88 37.78
N ALA A 617 -29.97 16.05 36.95
CA ALA A 617 -30.77 17.27 36.92
C ALA A 617 -31.47 17.57 38.26
N ARG A 618 -32.00 16.54 38.95
CA ARG A 618 -32.61 16.71 40.28
C ARG A 618 -31.59 17.14 41.33
N ARG A 619 -30.41 16.52 41.36
CA ARG A 619 -29.33 16.88 42.30
C ARG A 619 -28.84 18.30 42.05
N LEU A 620 -28.65 18.67 40.79
CA LEU A 620 -28.23 20.01 40.40
C LEU A 620 -29.26 21.07 40.83
N ALA A 621 -30.55 20.81 40.57
CA ALA A 621 -31.63 21.71 41.00
C ALA A 621 -31.66 21.86 42.53
N SER A 622 -31.53 20.76 43.28
CA SER A 622 -31.49 20.80 44.75
C SER A 622 -30.28 21.57 45.27
N ALA A 623 -29.10 21.40 44.64
CA ALA A 623 -27.90 22.14 45.00
C ALA A 623 -28.05 23.65 44.74
N MET A 624 -28.68 24.03 43.62
CA MET A 624 -28.98 25.42 43.30
C MET A 624 -29.98 26.04 44.28
N GLU A 625 -31.05 25.31 44.62
CA GLU A 625 -32.05 25.77 45.59
C GLU A 625 -31.42 26.01 46.98
N LYS A 626 -30.63 25.05 47.47
CA LYS A 626 -29.88 25.17 48.74
C LYS A 626 -28.85 26.32 48.71
N GLY A 627 -28.31 26.66 47.55
CA GLY A 627 -27.32 27.73 47.40
C GLY A 627 -27.92 29.14 47.32
N LEU A 628 -29.22 29.24 47.03
CA LEU A 628 -29.98 30.50 47.01
C LEU A 628 -30.68 30.80 48.35
N ALA A 629 -30.78 29.81 49.23
CA ALA A 629 -31.28 29.91 50.61
C ALA A 629 -30.16 30.32 51.57
#